data_AF-Q207X3-F1
#
_entry.id   AF-Q207X3-F1
#
_cell.length_a   1.000
_cell.length_b   1.000
_cell.length_c   1.000
_cell.angle_alpha   90.00
_cell.angle_beta   90.00
_cell.angle_gamma   90.00
#
_symmetry.space_group_name_H-M   'P 1'
#
loop_
_entity.id
_entity.type
_entity.pdbx_description
1 polymer ?
#
loop_
_entity_poly.entity_id
_entity_poly.type
_entity_poly.pdbx_seq_one_letter_code
_entity_poly.pdbx_strand_id
1 'polypeptide(L)'
;GVADYSPIHYSTTELTWNELCALYHIADVCLVTPLRDGLNLTSHEYIVCQNNKPNGPGVLILSEFAGASQSLSGAVRINPWNSEQMVQAINAALLMSPQERATKHEHNFAYVTSNTSDVWAKAFLDELSAGETTDATDALHKAPKKIDMELLHHKYRNSKKRVFFLDYDGTLVAIASKPHLAVPTDKMLDIIRKLASD
;
A
#
# COMPACT_ATOMS: atom_id res chain seq x y z
N GLY A 1 -8.19 31.68 -18.63
CA GLY A 1 -7.95 31.35 -20.04
C GLY A 1 -7.94 32.62 -20.86
N VAL A 2 -7.49 32.53 -22.09
CA VAL A 2 -7.68 33.56 -23.13
C VAL A 2 -8.67 33.02 -24.18
N ALA A 3 -9.12 33.83 -25.12
CA ALA A 3 -10.22 33.47 -26.04
C ALA A 3 -9.99 32.16 -26.82
N ASP A 4 -8.74 31.79 -27.06
CA ASP A 4 -8.28 30.60 -27.78
C ASP A 4 -7.66 29.52 -26.88
N TYR A 5 -7.64 29.72 -25.55
CA TYR A 5 -7.02 28.80 -24.60
C TYR A 5 -7.85 28.62 -23.33
N SER A 6 -8.36 27.39 -23.16
CA SER A 6 -8.95 26.92 -21.91
C SER A 6 -7.94 26.04 -21.16
N PRO A 7 -7.48 26.42 -19.97
CA PRO A 7 -6.54 25.60 -19.19
C PRO A 7 -7.16 24.29 -18.67
N ILE A 8 -8.49 24.27 -18.49
CA ILE A 8 -9.23 23.12 -17.97
C ILE A 8 -10.36 22.81 -18.94
N HIS A 9 -10.36 21.58 -19.43
CA HIS A 9 -11.44 21.01 -20.21
C HIS A 9 -12.17 19.98 -19.34
N TYR A 10 -13.35 20.35 -18.86
CA TYR A 10 -14.21 19.46 -18.08
C TYR A 10 -15.29 18.86 -18.99
N SER A 11 -15.40 17.54 -19.01
CA SER A 11 -16.39 16.81 -19.80
C SER A 11 -17.13 15.82 -18.90
N THR A 12 -18.46 15.81 -19.01
CA THR A 12 -19.34 14.81 -18.40
C THR A 12 -19.83 13.78 -19.41
N THR A 13 -19.40 13.89 -20.67
CA THR A 13 -19.75 12.95 -21.73
C THR A 13 -19.02 11.63 -21.51
N GLU A 14 -19.75 10.52 -21.60
CA GLU A 14 -19.14 9.19 -21.57
C GLU A 14 -18.22 9.02 -22.79
N LEU A 15 -17.00 8.58 -22.53
CA LEU A 15 -16.02 8.26 -23.57
C LEU A 15 -16.06 6.77 -23.83
N THR A 16 -15.95 6.39 -25.10
CA THR A 16 -15.67 5.00 -25.46
C THR A 16 -14.29 4.60 -24.96
N TRP A 17 -14.07 3.29 -24.82
CA TRP A 17 -12.78 2.76 -24.41
C TRP A 17 -11.63 3.24 -25.31
N ASN A 18 -11.85 3.27 -26.63
CA ASN A 18 -10.84 3.69 -27.59
C ASN A 18 -10.51 5.18 -27.48
N GLU A 19 -11.50 6.03 -27.22
CA GLU A 19 -11.28 7.46 -26.99
C GLU A 19 -10.49 7.70 -25.70
N LEU A 20 -10.82 6.97 -24.63
CA LEU A 20 -10.10 7.05 -23.37
C LEU A 20 -8.64 6.59 -23.52
N CYS A 21 -8.41 5.46 -24.19
CA CYS A 21 -7.07 4.98 -24.52
C CYS A 21 -6.29 5.99 -25.39
N ALA A 22 -6.95 6.64 -26.35
CA ALA A 22 -6.32 7.68 -27.15
C ALA A 22 -5.91 8.89 -26.30
N LEU A 23 -6.78 9.35 -25.40
CA LEU A 23 -6.46 10.42 -24.44
C LEU A 23 -5.30 10.04 -23.53
N TYR A 24 -5.31 8.82 -22.99
CA TYR A 24 -4.19 8.30 -22.20
C TYR A 24 -2.91 8.26 -23.02
N HIS A 25 -2.93 7.80 -24.27
CA HIS A 25 -1.74 7.68 -25.12
C HIS A 25 -1.13 9.05 -25.47
N ILE A 26 -1.94 10.09 -25.70
CA ILE A 26 -1.43 11.42 -26.00
C ILE A 26 -1.00 12.21 -24.76
N ALA A 27 -1.59 11.92 -23.59
CA ALA A 27 -1.31 12.64 -22.36
C ALA A 27 0.18 12.56 -21.96
N ASP A 28 0.73 13.68 -21.49
CA ASP A 28 2.10 13.77 -20.98
C ASP A 28 2.18 13.48 -19.48
N VAL A 29 1.09 13.75 -18.76
CA VAL A 29 0.95 13.50 -17.33
C VAL A 29 -0.46 12.99 -17.04
N CYS A 30 -0.57 11.93 -16.24
CA CYS A 30 -1.81 11.48 -15.64
C CYS A 30 -1.76 11.78 -14.14
N LEU A 31 -2.74 12.54 -13.65
CA LEU A 31 -2.85 12.92 -12.24
C LEU A 31 -4.03 12.20 -11.60
N VAL A 32 -3.74 11.29 -10.67
CA VAL A 32 -4.71 10.46 -9.98
C VAL A 32 -4.65 10.77 -8.48
N THR A 33 -5.65 11.49 -7.97
CA THR A 33 -5.63 12.10 -6.62
C THR A 33 -6.74 11.60 -5.67
N PRO A 34 -7.11 10.31 -5.62
CA PRO A 34 -8.14 9.87 -4.70
C PRO A 34 -7.71 10.07 -3.24
N LEU A 35 -8.66 10.49 -2.40
CA LEU A 35 -8.46 10.61 -0.95
C LEU A 35 -8.43 9.24 -0.26
N ARG A 36 -9.10 8.25 -0.86
CA ARG A 36 -9.12 6.84 -0.44
C ARG A 36 -9.56 5.99 -1.62
N ASP A 37 -8.74 5.03 -2.02
CA ASP A 37 -9.07 4.12 -3.12
C ASP A 37 -8.44 2.75 -2.85
N GLY A 38 -9.24 1.69 -2.99
CA GLY A 38 -8.79 0.32 -2.78
C GLY A 38 -7.82 -0.14 -3.88
N LEU A 39 -8.15 0.16 -5.14
CA LEU A 39 -7.30 -0.05 -6.31
C LEU A 39 -7.67 0.99 -7.36
N ASN A 40 -6.66 1.57 -8.00
CA ASN A 40 -6.90 2.50 -9.09
C ASN A 40 -6.60 1.87 -10.46
N LEU A 41 -7.64 1.46 -11.19
CA LEU A 41 -7.50 0.86 -12.52
C LEU A 41 -7.06 1.89 -13.57
N THR A 42 -7.54 3.14 -13.48
CA THR A 42 -7.10 4.25 -14.35
C THR A 42 -5.58 4.38 -14.41
N SER A 43 -4.90 4.20 -13.27
CA SER A 43 -3.44 4.21 -13.21
C SER A 43 -2.81 3.06 -14.02
N HIS A 44 -3.40 1.86 -14.00
CA HIS A 44 -2.92 0.69 -14.74
C HIS A 44 -3.17 0.87 -16.25
N GLU A 45 -4.36 1.32 -16.61
CA GLU A 45 -4.77 1.60 -17.99
C GLU A 45 -3.87 2.65 -18.63
N TYR A 46 -3.60 3.75 -17.93
CA TYR A 46 -2.68 4.78 -18.38
C TYR A 46 -1.28 4.21 -18.64
N ILE A 47 -0.73 3.44 -17.70
CA ILE A 47 0.59 2.83 -17.88
C ILE A 47 0.62 1.91 -19.10
N VAL A 48 -0.42 1.10 -19.33
CA VAL A 48 -0.46 0.23 -20.52
C VAL A 48 -0.54 1.06 -21.81
N CYS A 49 -1.37 2.10 -21.83
CA CYS A 49 -1.55 2.97 -23.01
C CYS A 49 -0.30 3.79 -23.34
N GLN A 50 0.58 4.06 -22.37
CA GLN A 50 1.82 4.82 -22.58
C GLN A 50 2.93 4.02 -23.24
N ASN A 51 2.77 2.69 -23.35
CA ASN A 51 3.76 1.84 -23.99
C ASN A 51 3.92 2.18 -25.48
N ASN A 52 5.15 2.14 -25.99
CA ASN A 52 5.50 2.49 -27.38
C ASN A 52 5.06 3.89 -27.86
N LYS A 53 4.81 4.85 -26.94
CA LYS A 53 4.53 6.25 -27.31
C LYS A 53 5.76 6.83 -28.07
N PRO A 54 5.60 7.41 -29.28
CA PRO A 54 6.72 7.85 -30.11
C PRO A 54 7.67 8.84 -29.44
N ASN A 55 7.16 9.71 -28.57
CA ASN A 55 7.94 10.75 -27.87
C ASN A 55 8.38 10.34 -26.46
N GLY A 56 8.35 9.04 -26.17
CA GLY A 56 8.55 8.48 -24.84
C GLY A 56 7.29 8.56 -23.97
N PRO A 57 7.20 7.72 -22.92
CA PRO A 57 6.03 7.66 -22.06
C PRO A 57 5.88 8.93 -21.22
N GLY A 58 4.62 9.25 -20.92
CA GLY A 58 4.23 10.26 -19.95
C GLY A 58 4.44 9.79 -18.50
N VAL A 59 4.20 10.70 -17.56
CA VAL A 59 4.43 10.46 -16.13
C VAL A 59 3.10 10.20 -15.42
N LEU A 60 3.08 9.21 -14.53
CA LEU A 60 1.96 8.99 -13.61
C LEU A 60 2.24 9.69 -12.29
N ILE A 61 1.36 10.59 -11.87
CA ILE A 61 1.31 11.18 -10.52
C ILE A 61 0.17 10.51 -9.78
N LEU A 62 0.46 9.93 -8.61
CA LEU A 62 -0.47 9.06 -7.91
C LEU A 62 -0.56 9.40 -6.42
N SER A 63 -1.78 9.51 -5.92
CA SER A 63 -2.06 9.65 -4.48
C SER A 63 -1.46 8.48 -3.70
N GLU A 64 -0.79 8.78 -2.60
CA GLU A 64 -0.31 7.78 -1.64
C GLU A 64 -1.43 6.96 -0.98
N PHE A 65 -2.67 7.46 -1.05
CA PHE A 65 -3.86 6.80 -0.53
C PHE A 65 -4.59 5.91 -1.56
N ALA A 66 -4.06 5.81 -2.79
CA ALA A 66 -4.51 4.81 -3.74
C ALA A 66 -3.80 3.48 -3.48
N GLY A 67 -4.51 2.36 -3.42
CA GLY A 67 -3.90 1.04 -3.26
C GLY A 67 -2.85 0.73 -4.35
N ALA A 68 -3.07 1.23 -5.57
CA ALA A 68 -2.10 1.13 -6.68
C ALA A 68 -0.74 1.78 -6.37
N SER A 69 -0.68 2.75 -5.43
CA SER A 69 0.55 3.46 -5.08
C SER A 69 1.59 2.57 -4.39
N GLN A 70 1.17 1.44 -3.81
CA GLN A 70 2.10 0.47 -3.22
C GLN A 70 2.81 -0.36 -4.29
N SER A 71 2.15 -0.52 -5.44
CA SER A 71 2.59 -1.38 -6.54
C SER A 71 3.33 -0.63 -7.64
N LEU A 72 2.84 0.57 -7.99
CA LEU A 72 3.38 1.39 -9.08
C LEU A 72 4.52 2.28 -8.59
N SER A 73 5.65 1.66 -8.29
CA SER A 73 6.84 2.31 -7.70
C SER A 73 7.47 3.40 -8.58
N GLY A 74 7.23 3.37 -9.90
CA GLY A 74 7.65 4.40 -10.83
C GLY A 74 6.83 5.69 -10.77
N ALA A 75 5.64 5.67 -10.15
CA ALA A 75 4.77 6.84 -10.04
C ALA A 75 5.37 7.93 -9.14
N VAL A 76 5.09 9.19 -9.46
CA VAL A 76 5.37 10.33 -8.58
C VAL A 76 4.29 10.37 -7.51
N ARG A 77 4.65 9.99 -6.27
CA ARG A 77 3.70 9.91 -5.16
C ARG A 77 3.41 11.30 -4.60
N ILE A 78 2.13 11.57 -4.35
CA ILE A 78 1.66 12.82 -3.75
C ILE A 78 0.70 12.54 -2.60
N ASN A 79 0.60 13.50 -1.69
CA ASN A 79 -0.50 13.61 -0.75
C ASN A 79 -1.53 14.59 -1.34
N PRO A 80 -2.77 14.15 -1.65
CA PRO A 80 -3.79 15.00 -2.27
C PRO A 80 -4.27 16.15 -1.36
N TRP A 81 -3.99 16.09 -0.05
CA TRP A 81 -4.27 17.18 0.90
C TRP A 81 -3.23 18.30 0.85
N ASN A 82 -2.08 18.06 0.21
CA ASN A 82 -1.00 19.02 0.08
C ASN A 82 -0.96 19.60 -1.35
N SER A 83 -1.60 20.75 -1.54
CA SER A 83 -1.65 21.42 -2.84
C SER A 83 -0.28 21.87 -3.35
N GLU A 84 0.62 22.30 -2.45
CA GLU A 84 1.97 22.71 -2.86
C GLU A 84 2.77 21.53 -3.41
N GLN A 85 2.70 20.39 -2.75
CA GLN A 85 3.32 19.16 -3.22
C GLN A 85 2.76 18.72 -4.57
N MET A 86 1.43 18.82 -4.77
CA MET A 86 0.82 18.50 -6.07
C MET A 86 1.33 19.41 -7.18
N VAL A 87 1.43 20.73 -6.93
CA VAL A 87 1.98 21.68 -7.92
C VAL A 87 3.44 21.35 -8.24
N GLN A 88 4.26 21.06 -7.23
CA GLN A 88 5.65 20.66 -7.41
C GLN A 88 5.76 19.36 -8.21
N ALA A 89 4.89 18.38 -7.93
CA ALA A 89 4.86 17.10 -8.65
C ALA A 89 4.46 17.27 -10.12
N ILE A 90 3.47 18.12 -10.42
CA ILE A 90 3.07 18.44 -11.80
C ILE A 90 4.24 19.09 -12.54
N ASN A 91 4.89 20.08 -11.93
CA ASN A 91 6.04 20.75 -12.52
C ASN A 91 7.21 19.77 -12.76
N ALA A 92 7.54 18.94 -11.77
CA ALA A 92 8.60 17.95 -11.89
C ALA A 92 8.29 16.90 -12.97
N ALA A 93 7.03 16.45 -13.08
CA ALA A 93 6.59 15.50 -14.10
C ALA A 93 6.73 16.07 -15.52
N LEU A 94 6.34 17.33 -15.73
CA LEU A 94 6.44 18.00 -17.03
C LEU A 94 7.89 18.29 -17.45
N LEU A 95 8.78 18.53 -16.47
CA LEU A 95 10.20 18.79 -16.71
C LEU A 95 11.08 17.51 -16.67
N MET A 96 10.48 16.35 -16.43
CA MET A 96 11.19 15.09 -16.25
C MET A 96 11.92 14.68 -17.53
N SER A 97 13.19 14.28 -17.40
CA SER A 97 14.00 13.86 -18.55
C SER A 97 13.39 12.63 -19.25
N PRO A 98 13.51 12.50 -20.59
CA PRO A 98 13.02 11.33 -21.32
C PRO A 98 13.52 9.99 -20.75
N GLN A 99 14.77 9.95 -20.31
CA GLN A 99 15.40 8.78 -19.71
C GLN A 99 14.72 8.38 -18.40
N GLU A 100 14.50 9.36 -17.50
CA GLU A 100 13.84 9.10 -16.23
C GLU A 100 12.38 8.65 -16.43
N ARG A 101 11.65 9.28 -17.37
CA ARG A 101 10.29 8.86 -17.73
C ARG A 101 10.26 7.41 -18.22
N ALA A 102 11.19 7.04 -19.09
CA ALA A 102 11.29 5.67 -19.62
C ALA A 102 11.56 4.65 -18.51
N THR A 103 12.52 4.90 -17.62
CA THR A 103 12.82 3.99 -16.49
C THR A 103 11.64 3.84 -15.53
N LYS A 104 10.97 4.93 -15.18
CA LYS A 104 9.77 4.90 -14.31
C LYS A 104 8.63 4.13 -14.96
N HIS A 105 8.41 4.36 -16.24
CA HIS A 105 7.39 3.65 -17.00
C HIS A 105 7.71 2.16 -17.11
N GLU A 106 8.95 1.78 -17.40
CA GLU A 106 9.36 0.37 -17.51
C GLU A 106 9.06 -0.41 -16.23
N HIS A 107 9.39 0.13 -15.06
CA HIS A 107 9.06 -0.50 -13.77
C HIS A 107 7.55 -0.69 -13.58
N ASN A 108 6.76 0.35 -13.86
CA ASN A 108 5.31 0.27 -13.71
C ASN A 108 4.70 -0.70 -14.73
N PHE A 109 5.16 -0.67 -15.99
CA PHE A 109 4.67 -1.51 -17.06
C PHE A 109 4.96 -2.99 -16.79
N ALA A 110 6.17 -3.32 -16.31
CA ALA A 110 6.54 -4.66 -15.88
C ALA A 110 5.62 -5.17 -14.76
N TYR A 111 5.28 -4.32 -13.78
CA TYR A 111 4.33 -4.69 -12.72
C TYR A 111 2.93 -4.97 -13.28
N VAL A 112 2.36 -4.02 -14.04
CA VAL A 112 0.98 -4.11 -14.54
C VAL A 112 0.79 -5.33 -15.45
N THR A 113 1.79 -5.64 -16.29
CA THR A 113 1.73 -6.78 -17.22
C THR A 113 1.95 -8.14 -16.56
N SER A 114 2.60 -8.20 -15.41
CA SER A 114 2.81 -9.45 -14.66
C SER A 114 1.73 -9.72 -13.61
N ASN A 115 1.01 -8.70 -13.16
CA ASN A 115 -0.04 -8.79 -12.13
C ASN A 115 -1.43 -8.56 -12.76
N THR A 116 -1.81 -9.43 -13.70
CA THR A 116 -3.10 -9.31 -14.40
C THR A 116 -4.28 -9.79 -13.53
N SER A 117 -5.49 -9.47 -13.96
CA SER A 117 -6.72 -9.98 -13.34
C SER A 117 -6.77 -11.51 -13.30
N ASP A 118 -6.26 -12.18 -14.33
CA ASP A 118 -6.19 -13.65 -14.38
C ASP A 118 -5.23 -14.22 -13.33
N VAL A 119 -4.06 -13.58 -13.16
CA VAL A 119 -3.08 -13.96 -12.13
C VAL A 119 -3.68 -13.78 -10.74
N TRP A 120 -4.34 -12.65 -10.50
CA TRP A 120 -5.03 -12.39 -9.24
C TRP A 120 -6.15 -13.40 -8.97
N ALA A 121 -7.01 -13.66 -9.95
CA ALA A 121 -8.14 -14.58 -9.80
C ALA A 121 -7.66 -16.00 -9.51
N LYS A 122 -6.60 -16.45 -10.20
CA LYS A 122 -5.99 -17.74 -9.94
C LYS A 122 -5.40 -17.82 -8.53
N ALA A 123 -4.59 -16.84 -8.13
CA ALA A 123 -3.99 -16.82 -6.79
C ALA A 123 -5.05 -16.84 -5.68
N PHE A 124 -6.13 -16.07 -5.86
CA PHE A 124 -7.25 -16.05 -4.93
C PHE A 124 -7.95 -17.42 -4.81
N LEU A 125 -8.22 -18.08 -5.94
CA LEU A 125 -8.83 -19.41 -5.94
C LEU A 125 -7.92 -20.48 -5.36
N ASP A 126 -6.61 -20.43 -5.67
CA ASP A 126 -5.61 -21.34 -5.12
C ASP A 126 -5.53 -21.21 -3.59
N GLU A 127 -5.55 -19.98 -3.05
CA GLU A 127 -5.58 -19.73 -1.61
C GLU A 127 -6.88 -20.20 -0.95
N LEU A 128 -8.02 -19.97 -1.62
CA LEU A 128 -9.32 -20.44 -1.14
C LEU A 128 -9.37 -21.98 -1.05
N SER A 129 -8.91 -22.68 -2.09
CA SER A 129 -8.84 -24.15 -2.10
C SER A 129 -7.82 -24.72 -1.10
N ALA A 130 -6.71 -24.01 -0.86
CA ALA A 130 -5.77 -24.38 0.21
C ALA A 130 -6.41 -24.27 1.61
N GLY A 131 -7.28 -23.28 1.81
CA GLY A 131 -8.07 -23.12 3.03
C GLY A 131 -9.12 -24.22 3.23
N GLU A 132 -9.63 -24.83 2.15
CA GLU A 132 -10.58 -25.95 2.22
C GLU A 132 -9.89 -27.30 2.50
N THR A 133 -8.66 -27.48 2.01
CA THR A 133 -7.88 -28.73 2.15
C THR A 133 -7.04 -28.81 3.41
N THR A 134 -6.80 -27.67 4.06
CA THR A 134 -6.43 -27.69 5.48
C THR A 134 -7.69 -28.00 6.26
N ASP A 135 -7.78 -29.20 6.85
CA ASP A 135 -8.87 -29.60 7.74
C ASP A 135 -9.31 -28.39 8.58
N ALA A 136 -10.47 -27.82 8.25
CA ALA A 136 -10.98 -26.56 8.78
C ALA A 136 -11.20 -26.60 10.31
N THR A 137 -10.92 -27.73 10.94
CA THR A 137 -10.94 -27.94 12.38
C THR A 137 -9.57 -27.78 13.06
N ASP A 138 -8.43 -27.80 12.35
CA ASP A 138 -7.13 -28.04 12.99
C ASP A 138 -6.11 -26.88 12.88
N ALA A 139 -6.26 -25.92 11.97
CA ALA A 139 -5.30 -24.81 11.80
C ALA A 139 -5.71 -23.52 12.54
N LEU A 140 -6.99 -23.14 12.53
CA LEU A 140 -7.52 -21.97 13.25
C LEU A 140 -7.80 -22.24 14.75
N HIS A 141 -7.88 -23.51 15.14
CA HIS A 141 -8.14 -23.97 16.52
C HIS A 141 -6.97 -24.72 17.17
N LYS A 142 -5.80 -24.81 16.52
CA LYS A 142 -4.59 -25.24 17.24
C LYS A 142 -4.29 -24.20 18.29
N ALA A 143 -4.68 -24.52 19.53
CA ALA A 143 -4.25 -23.78 20.70
C ALA A 143 -2.75 -23.50 20.54
N PRO A 144 -2.30 -22.24 20.74
CA PRO A 144 -0.90 -21.90 20.61
C PRO A 144 -0.07 -22.96 21.34
N LYS A 145 0.97 -23.49 20.69
CA LYS A 145 1.87 -24.44 21.35
C LYS A 145 2.27 -23.81 22.68
N LYS A 146 1.96 -24.50 23.79
CA LYS A 146 2.33 -24.03 25.12
C LYS A 146 3.84 -23.72 25.11
N ILE A 147 4.19 -22.57 25.65
CA ILE A 147 5.59 -22.15 25.76
C ILE A 147 6.32 -23.21 26.59
N ASP A 148 7.43 -23.71 26.05
CA ASP A 148 8.34 -24.58 26.78
C ASP A 148 9.06 -23.73 27.85
N MET A 149 8.61 -23.89 29.09
CA MET A 149 9.11 -23.11 30.22
C MET A 149 10.56 -23.45 30.55
N GLU A 150 11.01 -24.71 30.35
CA GLU A 150 12.40 -25.08 30.61
C GLU A 150 13.33 -24.41 29.59
N LEU A 151 12.96 -24.46 28.32
CA LEU A 151 13.69 -23.79 27.26
C LEU A 151 13.71 -22.28 27.46
N LEU A 152 12.58 -21.69 27.85
CA LEU A 152 12.48 -20.25 28.15
C LEU A 152 13.41 -19.86 29.29
N HIS A 153 13.38 -20.58 30.41
CA HIS A 153 14.27 -20.30 31.55
C HIS A 153 15.75 -20.46 31.19
N HIS A 154 16.10 -21.50 30.43
CA HIS A 154 17.47 -21.71 29.97
C HIS A 154 17.93 -20.56 29.06
N LYS A 155 17.14 -20.18 28.06
CA LYS A 155 17.45 -19.05 27.16
C LYS A 155 17.50 -17.73 27.90
N TYR A 156 16.58 -17.51 28.84
CA TYR A 156 16.55 -16.30 29.66
C TYR A 156 17.86 -16.14 30.43
N ARG A 157 18.26 -17.16 31.20
CA ARG A 157 19.48 -17.11 32.03
C ARG A 157 20.76 -16.92 31.21
N ASN A 158 20.85 -17.56 30.05
CA ASN A 158 22.06 -17.51 29.22
C ASN A 158 22.14 -16.28 28.30
N SER A 159 21.06 -15.50 28.17
CA SER A 159 21.04 -14.30 27.32
C SER A 159 21.66 -13.10 28.03
N LYS A 160 22.61 -12.43 27.34
CA LYS A 160 23.27 -11.19 27.82
C LYS A 160 22.48 -9.92 27.50
N LYS A 161 21.56 -9.98 26.54
CA LYS A 161 20.63 -8.91 26.15
C LYS A 161 19.27 -9.55 25.92
N ARG A 162 18.23 -8.97 26.51
CA ARG A 162 16.86 -9.51 26.48
C ARG A 162 15.93 -8.39 26.02
N VAL A 163 14.99 -8.73 25.15
CA VAL A 163 13.94 -7.82 24.67
C VAL A 163 12.60 -8.50 24.91
N PHE A 164 11.69 -7.81 25.60
CA PHE A 164 10.33 -8.29 25.86
C PHE A 164 9.35 -7.47 25.05
N PHE A 165 8.53 -8.14 24.25
CA PHE A 165 7.37 -7.56 23.59
C PHE A 165 6.14 -7.97 24.39
N LEU A 166 5.47 -7.00 24.99
CA LEU A 166 4.30 -7.20 25.82
C LEU A 166 3.15 -6.44 25.17
N ASP A 167 2.06 -7.13 24.92
CA ASP A 167 0.81 -6.46 24.56
C ASP A 167 0.27 -5.70 25.77
N TYR A 168 -0.47 -4.62 25.56
CA TYR A 168 -1.02 -3.84 26.67
C TYR A 168 -2.36 -4.45 27.13
N ASP A 169 -3.33 -4.53 26.23
CA ASP A 169 -4.67 -5.01 26.52
C ASP A 169 -4.71 -6.54 26.53
N GLY A 170 -5.36 -7.13 27.53
CA GLY A 170 -5.40 -8.59 27.71
C GLY A 170 -4.11 -9.24 28.23
N THR A 171 -2.99 -8.51 28.26
CA THR A 171 -1.70 -8.99 28.80
C THR A 171 -1.25 -8.21 30.04
N LEU A 172 -0.99 -6.90 29.92
CA LEU A 172 -0.60 -6.06 31.07
C LEU A 172 -1.81 -5.53 31.84
N VAL A 173 -2.93 -5.33 31.14
CA VAL A 173 -4.20 -4.90 31.73
C VAL A 173 -5.32 -5.81 31.23
N ALA A 174 -6.35 -6.06 32.05
CA ALA A 174 -7.52 -6.81 31.58
C ALA A 174 -8.22 -6.05 30.44
N ILE A 175 -8.80 -6.79 29.48
CA ILE A 175 -9.53 -6.20 28.34
C ILE A 175 -10.66 -5.33 28.87
N ALA A 176 -10.64 -4.04 28.52
CA ALA A 176 -11.65 -3.07 28.91
C ALA A 176 -12.42 -2.56 27.70
N SER A 177 -13.71 -2.26 27.89
CA SER A 177 -14.58 -1.73 26.82
C SER A 177 -14.29 -0.27 26.45
N LYS A 178 -13.54 0.46 27.28
CA LYS A 178 -13.14 1.85 27.04
C LYS A 178 -11.65 2.04 27.39
N PRO A 179 -10.86 2.75 26.57
CA PRO A 179 -9.41 2.87 26.76
C PRO A 179 -8.98 3.42 28.14
N HIS A 180 -9.70 4.41 28.68
CA HIS A 180 -9.37 5.02 29.97
C HIS A 180 -9.61 4.10 31.18
N LEU A 181 -10.27 2.96 30.99
CA LEU A 181 -10.49 1.96 32.03
C LEU A 181 -9.39 0.88 32.05
N ALA A 182 -8.57 0.82 31.00
CA ALA A 182 -7.43 -0.08 30.92
C ALA A 182 -6.23 0.50 31.69
N VAL A 183 -6.37 0.61 33.01
CA VAL A 183 -5.31 1.11 33.92
C VAL A 183 -4.58 -0.07 34.58
N PRO A 184 -3.23 -0.13 34.54
CA PRO A 184 -2.48 -1.20 35.19
C PRO A 184 -2.59 -1.11 36.71
N THR A 185 -2.67 -2.25 37.37
CA THR A 185 -2.64 -2.31 38.83
C THR A 185 -1.23 -2.00 39.36
N ASP A 186 -1.13 -1.50 40.60
CA ASP A 186 0.17 -1.27 41.26
C ASP A 186 1.04 -2.53 41.29
N LYS A 187 0.41 -3.70 41.44
CA LYS A 187 1.09 -4.99 41.37
C LYS A 187 1.70 -5.25 40.00
N MET A 188 0.99 -4.95 38.91
CA MET A 188 1.52 -5.10 37.55
C MET A 188 2.70 -4.14 37.32
N LEU A 189 2.58 -2.88 37.77
CA LEU A 189 3.66 -1.90 37.65
C LEU A 189 4.92 -2.33 38.42
N ASP A 190 4.77 -2.93 39.61
CA ASP A 190 5.89 -3.48 40.37
C ASP A 190 6.58 -4.65 39.63
N ILE A 191 5.80 -5.53 39.00
CA ILE A 191 6.34 -6.65 38.19
C ILE A 191 7.16 -6.12 36.99
N ILE A 192 6.62 -5.15 36.24
CA ILE A 192 7.32 -4.56 35.09
C ILE A 192 8.62 -3.88 35.54
N ARG A 193 8.59 -3.16 36.68
CA ARG A 193 9.79 -2.53 37.25
C ARG A 193 10.87 -3.56 37.61
N LYS A 194 10.48 -4.66 38.25
CA LYS A 194 11.40 -5.76 38.57
C LYS A 194 11.99 -6.41 37.32
N LEU A 195 11.16 -6.62 36.30
CA LEU A 195 11.61 -7.18 35.03
C LEU A 195 12.57 -6.24 34.29
N ALA A 196 12.36 -4.93 34.38
CA ALA A 196 13.22 -3.93 33.75
C ALA A 196 14.55 -3.70 34.51
N SER A 197 14.63 -4.12 35.78
CA SER A 197 15.84 -3.96 36.61
C SER A 197 16.82 -5.14 36.54
N ASP A 198 16.45 -6.23 35.86
CA ASP A 198 17.28 -7.43 35.62
C ASP A 198 18.04 -7.35 34.28
#